data_AF-A0A6G9XYD0-F1
#
_entry.id   AF-A0A6G9XYD0-F1
#
_cell.length_a   1.000
_cell.length_b   1.000
_cell.length_c   1.000
_cell.angle_alpha   90.00
_cell.angle_beta   90.00
_cell.angle_gamma   90.00
#
_symmetry.space_group_name_H-M   'P 1'
#
loop_
_entity.id
_entity.type
_entity.pdbx_description
1 polymer ?
#
loop_
_entity_poly.entity_id
_entity_poly.type
_entity_poly.pdbx_seq_one_letter_code
_entity_poly.pdbx_strand_id
1 'polypeptide(L)'
;MNFDEYAEAQRQIDIQTAATVYLAASQYQGTDMSVLDWELLLRLLYPTIERARRRSAELARQFYDSERQRHLPTAPPHDIPLAGYRLDWFRRDMEPERRALSQEDAPREAVDAVVLRALKVTEGAGRQTLIHAAETDRPQLEQEPEAESGSPVPAPEVELRPGERSRGRVIGWARVTTGPEPCGFCQMMVSRGPLYGSAPKAGFHGRDRTAIQLFDDGDDKRMRLAMRKWHTGCRCKVVPVFDAQTWPGRDEYLAAKKLWRTSTKGKSGQDAVNAFRRAVEDGYRRLERDRPAELTAAA
;
A
#
# COMPACT_ATOMS: atom_id res chain seq x y z
N MET A 1 7.90 -6.09 -18.57
CA MET A 1 7.38 -6.58 -17.28
C MET A 1 5.88 -6.34 -17.23
N ASN A 2 5.05 -7.38 -17.06
CA ASN A 2 3.63 -7.24 -16.73
C ASN A 2 3.41 -7.22 -15.20
N PHE A 3 2.16 -7.09 -14.77
CA PHE A 3 1.82 -7.02 -13.35
C PHE A 3 2.16 -8.30 -12.56
N ASP A 4 1.93 -9.48 -13.14
CA ASP A 4 2.18 -10.75 -12.44
C ASP A 4 3.68 -10.99 -12.24
N GLU A 5 4.48 -10.68 -13.27
CA GLU A 5 5.95 -10.69 -13.19
C GLU A 5 6.46 -9.72 -12.12
N TYR A 6 5.90 -8.51 -12.06
CA TYR A 6 6.20 -7.52 -11.02
C TYR A 6 5.83 -8.03 -9.63
N ALA A 7 4.62 -8.60 -9.47
CA ALA A 7 4.12 -9.07 -8.21
C ALA A 7 4.95 -10.24 -7.65
N GLU A 8 5.32 -11.20 -8.50
CA GLU A 8 6.15 -12.34 -8.12
C GLU A 8 7.59 -11.92 -7.82
N ALA A 9 8.20 -11.04 -8.63
CA ALA A 9 9.54 -10.54 -8.35
C ALA A 9 9.59 -9.76 -7.03
N GLN A 10 8.56 -8.98 -6.70
CA GLN A 10 8.45 -8.32 -5.39
C GLN A 10 8.30 -9.34 -4.26
N ARG A 11 7.49 -10.39 -4.46
CA ARG A 11 7.32 -11.47 -3.47
C ARG A 11 8.65 -12.16 -3.14
N GLN A 12 9.53 -12.35 -4.11
CA GLN A 12 10.87 -12.92 -3.86
C GLN A 12 11.75 -12.00 -3.00
N ILE A 13 11.68 -10.67 -3.21
CA ILE A 13 12.35 -9.69 -2.34
C ILE A 13 11.78 -9.77 -0.91
N ASP A 14 10.47 -9.90 -0.78
CA ASP A 14 9.78 -9.99 0.51
C ASP A 14 10.17 -11.26 1.26
N ILE A 15 10.21 -12.43 0.60
CA ILE A 15 10.62 -13.70 1.23
C ILE A 15 12.05 -13.61 1.79
N GLN A 16 13.00 -13.10 0.99
CA GLN A 16 14.39 -12.94 1.42
C GLN A 16 14.53 -11.96 2.58
N THR A 17 13.79 -10.86 2.53
CA THR A 17 13.75 -9.85 3.59
C THR A 17 13.18 -10.44 4.88
N ALA A 18 12.04 -11.14 4.79
CA ALA A 18 11.38 -11.75 5.93
C ALA A 18 12.28 -12.77 6.61
N ALA A 19 12.90 -13.68 5.84
CA ALA A 19 13.80 -14.69 6.38
C ALA A 19 15.00 -14.07 7.11
N THR A 20 15.62 -13.04 6.51
CA THR A 20 16.78 -12.37 7.12
C THR A 20 16.40 -11.66 8.42
N VAL A 21 15.29 -10.93 8.42
CA VAL A 21 14.83 -10.19 9.61
C VAL A 21 14.39 -11.15 10.69
N TYR A 22 13.68 -12.23 10.33
CA TYR A 22 13.26 -13.27 11.26
C TYR A 22 14.46 -13.90 11.96
N LEU A 23 15.46 -14.38 11.20
CA LEU A 23 16.65 -15.03 11.75
C LEU A 23 17.45 -14.11 12.70
N ALA A 24 17.52 -12.81 12.39
CA ALA A 24 18.22 -11.84 13.23
C ALA A 24 17.42 -11.47 14.49
N ALA A 25 16.10 -11.26 14.36
CA ALA A 25 15.25 -10.87 15.47
C ALA A 25 14.90 -12.04 16.41
N SER A 26 14.83 -13.27 15.90
CA SER A 26 14.50 -14.46 16.70
C SER A 26 15.55 -14.79 17.77
N GLN A 27 16.78 -14.28 17.62
CA GLN A 27 17.84 -14.44 18.62
C GLN A 27 17.49 -13.79 19.97
N TYR A 28 16.53 -12.85 19.97
CA TYR A 28 16.12 -12.09 21.15
C TYR A 28 14.82 -12.60 21.79
N GLN A 29 14.29 -13.76 21.37
CA GLN A 29 13.04 -14.31 21.94
C GLN A 29 13.19 -14.83 23.39
N GLY A 30 14.41 -15.02 23.89
CA GLY A 30 14.68 -15.54 25.24
C GLY A 30 15.78 -14.78 25.96
N THR A 31 16.03 -13.53 25.57
CA THR A 31 17.05 -12.66 26.20
C THR A 31 16.51 -11.25 26.34
N ASP A 32 16.76 -10.62 27.48
CA ASP A 32 16.53 -9.20 27.63
C ASP A 32 17.29 -8.41 26.57
N MET A 33 16.55 -7.58 25.84
CA MET A 33 17.10 -6.76 24.78
C MET A 33 17.18 -5.31 25.24
N SER A 34 18.41 -4.81 25.40
CA SER A 34 18.64 -3.42 25.77
C SER A 34 18.39 -2.46 24.60
N VAL A 35 18.34 -1.16 24.89
CA VAL A 35 18.30 -0.12 23.84
C VAL A 35 19.53 -0.21 22.93
N LEU A 36 20.68 -0.62 23.47
CA LEU A 36 21.90 -0.81 22.67
C LEU A 36 21.76 -2.00 21.72
N ASP A 37 21.18 -3.12 22.19
CA ASP A 37 20.96 -4.31 21.36
C ASP A 37 19.99 -4.02 20.21
N TRP A 38 18.96 -3.22 20.47
CA TRP A 38 18.08 -2.68 19.43
C TRP A 38 18.82 -1.85 18.39
N GLU A 39 19.65 -0.92 18.83
CA GLU A 39 20.45 -0.10 17.93
C GLU A 39 21.44 -0.93 17.10
N LEU A 40 22.02 -1.99 17.67
CA LEU A 40 22.90 -2.93 16.98
C LEU A 40 22.13 -3.79 15.98
N LEU A 41 20.96 -4.32 16.35
CA LEU A 41 20.08 -5.06 15.44
C LEU A 41 19.69 -4.20 14.23
N LEU A 42 19.29 -2.95 14.45
CA LEU A 42 18.92 -2.06 13.36
C LEU A 42 20.11 -1.73 12.45
N ARG A 43 21.31 -1.51 13.01
CA ARG A 43 22.53 -1.30 12.21
C ARG A 43 22.90 -2.54 11.40
N LEU A 44 22.71 -3.73 11.96
CA LEU A 44 22.94 -5.01 11.28
C LEU A 44 21.96 -5.21 10.12
N LEU A 45 20.68 -4.95 10.34
CA LEU A 45 19.63 -5.14 9.32
C LEU A 45 19.66 -4.09 8.22
N TYR A 46 20.07 -2.85 8.54
CA TYR A 46 19.94 -1.72 7.63
C TYR A 46 20.52 -1.93 6.23
N PRO A 47 21.77 -2.42 6.03
CA PRO A 47 22.31 -2.63 4.68
C PRO A 47 21.47 -3.59 3.84
N THR A 48 20.89 -4.62 4.47
CA THR A 48 20.03 -5.57 3.77
C THR A 48 18.67 -4.95 3.43
N ILE A 49 18.06 -4.22 4.37
CA ILE A 49 16.79 -3.51 4.13
C ILE A 49 16.94 -2.42 3.06
N GLU A 50 18.04 -1.66 3.09
CA GLU A 50 18.31 -0.63 2.09
C GLU A 50 18.44 -1.24 0.69
N ARG A 51 19.21 -2.33 0.54
CA ARG A 51 19.31 -3.06 -0.73
C ARG A 51 17.95 -3.61 -1.19
N ALA A 52 17.17 -4.19 -0.28
CA ALA A 52 15.85 -4.72 -0.61
C ALA A 52 14.88 -3.62 -1.06
N ARG A 53 14.86 -2.48 -0.36
CA ARG A 53 14.11 -1.28 -0.74
C ARG A 53 14.51 -0.78 -2.13
N ARG A 54 15.81 -0.68 -2.39
CA ARG A 54 16.32 -0.23 -3.69
C ARG A 54 15.88 -1.17 -4.81
N ARG A 55 16.01 -2.48 -4.64
CA ARG A 55 15.52 -3.48 -5.59
C ARG A 55 14.01 -3.37 -5.82
N SER A 56 13.23 -3.15 -4.75
CA SER A 56 11.77 -2.94 -4.86
C SER A 56 11.44 -1.69 -5.69
N ALA A 57 12.17 -0.59 -5.48
CA ALA A 57 12.00 0.65 -6.24
C ALA A 57 12.42 0.51 -7.71
N GLU A 58 13.54 -0.18 -7.98
CA GLU A 58 14.00 -0.48 -9.34
C GLU A 58 13.00 -1.34 -10.10
N LEU A 59 12.46 -2.36 -9.44
CA LEU A 59 11.45 -3.26 -9.98
C LEU A 59 10.16 -2.50 -10.31
N ALA A 60 9.70 -1.64 -9.40
CA ALA A 60 8.56 -0.77 -9.59
C ALA A 60 8.72 0.19 -10.78
N ARG A 61 9.92 0.77 -10.96
CA ARG A 61 10.25 1.59 -12.12
C ARG A 61 10.17 0.79 -13.43
N GLN A 62 10.80 -0.39 -13.49
CA GLN A 62 10.76 -1.25 -14.68
C GLN A 62 9.33 -1.66 -15.07
N PHE A 63 8.48 -1.94 -14.07
CA PHE A 63 7.06 -2.20 -14.29
C PHE A 63 6.36 -0.97 -14.87
N TYR A 64 6.55 0.20 -14.25
CA TYR A 64 5.98 1.45 -14.76
C TYR A 64 6.38 1.75 -16.20
N ASP A 65 7.69 1.67 -16.51
CA ASP A 65 8.22 1.93 -17.85
C ASP A 65 7.65 0.94 -18.88
N SER A 66 7.47 -0.32 -18.49
CA SER A 66 6.85 -1.34 -19.34
C SER A 66 5.38 -1.02 -19.65
N GLU A 67 4.59 -0.64 -18.65
CA GLU A 67 3.19 -0.24 -18.85
C GLU A 67 3.11 1.03 -19.69
N ARG A 68 3.96 2.01 -19.38
CA ARG A 68 4.02 3.26 -20.12
C ARG A 68 4.38 3.03 -21.59
N GLN A 69 5.37 2.22 -21.91
CA GLN A 69 5.75 1.92 -23.29
C GLN A 69 4.61 1.21 -24.06
N ARG A 70 3.84 0.34 -23.39
CA ARG A 70 2.69 -0.34 -24.02
C ARG A 70 1.57 0.62 -24.37
N HIS A 71 1.28 1.56 -23.47
CA HIS A 71 0.16 2.49 -23.66
C HIS A 71 0.56 3.74 -24.45
N LEU A 72 1.82 4.19 -24.32
CA LEU A 72 2.37 5.43 -24.84
C LEU A 72 3.67 5.19 -25.65
N PRO A 73 3.62 4.41 -26.73
CA PRO A 73 4.84 3.94 -27.42
C PRO A 73 5.67 5.06 -28.07
N THR A 74 5.07 6.22 -28.33
CA THR A 74 5.70 7.37 -28.96
C THR A 74 6.05 8.49 -27.98
N ALA A 75 5.73 8.34 -26.69
CA ALA A 75 6.01 9.35 -25.68
C ALA A 75 7.50 9.37 -25.33
N PRO A 76 8.10 10.55 -25.04
CA PRO A 76 9.49 10.64 -24.59
C PRO A 76 9.68 9.86 -23.27
N PRO A 77 10.90 9.39 -22.96
CA PRO A 77 11.19 8.73 -21.69
C PRO A 77 10.75 9.57 -20.48
N HIS A 78 10.26 8.90 -19.44
CA HIS A 78 9.91 9.53 -18.16
C HIS A 78 10.87 9.06 -17.08
N ASP A 79 11.88 9.88 -16.78
CA ASP A 79 12.90 9.53 -15.81
C ASP A 79 12.37 9.62 -14.37
N ILE A 80 12.33 8.49 -13.68
CA ILE A 80 11.88 8.39 -12.29
C ILE A 80 13.10 8.24 -11.38
N PRO A 81 13.46 9.26 -10.59
CA PRO A 81 14.57 9.15 -9.65
C PRO A 81 14.22 8.19 -8.52
N LEU A 82 15.18 7.34 -8.14
CA LEU A 82 15.02 6.45 -6.98
C LEU A 82 15.47 7.19 -5.73
N ALA A 83 14.55 7.40 -4.79
CA ALA A 83 14.86 8.04 -3.53
C ALA A 83 15.81 7.17 -2.69
N GLY A 84 16.88 7.76 -2.19
CA GLY A 84 17.75 7.12 -1.21
C GLY A 84 17.02 6.84 0.10
N TYR A 85 17.52 5.87 0.87
CA TYR A 85 17.03 5.56 2.21
C TYR A 85 18.17 5.73 3.22
N ARG A 86 17.84 6.14 4.44
CA ARG A 86 18.83 6.48 5.47
C ARG A 86 18.57 5.70 6.75
N LEU A 87 19.64 5.41 7.49
CA LEU A 87 19.56 4.67 8.75
C LEU A 87 18.66 5.39 9.78
N ASP A 88 18.69 6.72 9.83
CA ASP A 88 17.85 7.50 10.75
C ASP A 88 16.34 7.41 10.40
N TRP A 89 16.00 7.15 9.14
CA TRP A 89 14.62 6.85 8.73
C TRP A 89 14.24 5.43 9.10
N PHE A 90 15.14 4.47 8.88
CA PHE A 90 14.95 3.09 9.30
C PHE A 90 14.69 2.94 10.79
N ARG A 91 15.47 3.64 11.63
CA ARG A 91 15.25 3.70 13.08
C ARG A 91 13.85 4.18 13.42
N ARG A 92 13.42 5.29 12.81
CA ARG A 92 12.08 5.85 13.03
C ARG A 92 10.96 4.92 12.58
N ASP A 93 11.15 4.22 11.47
CA ASP A 93 10.16 3.29 10.94
C ASP A 93 10.00 2.03 11.81
N MET A 94 11.10 1.55 12.42
CA MET A 94 11.13 0.33 13.23
C MET A 94 10.79 0.57 14.71
N GLU A 95 10.97 1.80 15.23
CA GLU A 95 10.75 2.14 16.65
C GLU A 95 9.44 1.63 17.26
N PRO A 96 8.29 1.59 16.55
CA PRO A 96 7.05 1.06 17.11
C PRO A 96 7.17 -0.38 17.65
N GLU A 97 8.06 -1.20 17.07
CA GLU A 97 8.20 -2.60 17.46
C GLU A 97 9.23 -2.82 18.58
N ARG A 98 10.03 -1.78 18.92
CA ARG A 98 11.12 -1.89 19.89
C ARG A 98 10.61 -2.42 21.23
N ARG A 99 9.54 -1.80 21.76
CA ARG A 99 9.04 -2.12 23.10
C ARG A 99 8.59 -3.58 23.21
N ALA A 100 7.90 -4.10 22.20
CA ALA A 100 7.42 -5.48 22.22
C ALA A 100 8.57 -6.49 22.13
N LEU A 101 9.59 -6.21 21.32
CA LEU A 101 10.78 -7.07 21.22
C LEU A 101 11.72 -6.95 22.43
N SER A 102 11.65 -5.84 23.19
CA SER A 102 12.52 -5.60 24.35
C SER A 102 11.99 -6.16 25.67
N GLN A 103 10.94 -6.98 25.65
CA GLN A 103 10.42 -7.62 26.85
C GLN A 103 11.22 -8.90 27.15
N GLU A 104 11.43 -9.19 28.44
CA GLU A 104 11.90 -10.51 28.88
C GLU A 104 10.95 -11.58 28.33
N ASP A 105 11.50 -12.63 27.72
CA ASP A 105 10.75 -13.66 26.99
C ASP A 105 9.80 -13.10 25.91
N ALA A 106 10.33 -12.21 25.04
CA ALA A 106 9.56 -11.59 23.98
C ALA A 106 8.75 -12.63 23.17
N PRO A 107 7.42 -12.45 23.05
CA PRO A 107 6.57 -13.43 22.42
C PRO A 107 6.90 -13.57 20.92
N ARG A 108 6.57 -14.71 20.32
CA ARG A 108 6.81 -14.95 18.88
C ARG A 108 6.21 -13.86 18.01
N GLU A 109 5.06 -13.35 18.42
CA GLU A 109 4.31 -12.26 17.81
C GLU A 109 5.11 -10.95 17.74
N ALA A 110 6.05 -10.70 18.67
CA ALA A 110 6.92 -9.54 18.63
C ALA A 110 7.93 -9.63 17.48
N VAL A 111 8.49 -10.82 17.24
CA VAL A 111 9.36 -11.07 16.08
C VAL A 111 8.57 -10.95 14.78
N ASP A 112 7.37 -11.51 14.72
CA ASP A 112 6.49 -11.38 13.56
C ASP A 112 6.16 -9.91 13.26
N ALA A 113 5.92 -9.09 14.30
CA ALA A 113 5.68 -7.66 14.13
C ALA A 113 6.89 -6.93 13.52
N VAL A 114 8.11 -7.25 13.96
CA VAL A 114 9.36 -6.71 13.41
C VAL A 114 9.52 -7.10 11.94
N VAL A 115 9.27 -8.37 11.59
CA VAL A 115 9.28 -8.86 10.21
C VAL A 115 8.27 -8.09 9.35
N LEU A 116 7.02 -8.01 9.79
CA LEU A 116 5.95 -7.32 9.05
C LEU A 116 6.24 -5.81 8.90
N ARG A 117 6.91 -5.19 9.87
CA ARG A 117 7.37 -3.80 9.80
C ARG A 117 8.47 -3.62 8.75
N ALA A 118 9.47 -4.50 8.75
CA ALA A 118 10.55 -4.47 7.78
C ALA A 118 10.07 -4.72 6.34
N LEU A 119 9.09 -5.60 6.15
CA LEU A 119 8.43 -5.81 4.86
C LEU A 119 7.67 -4.56 4.40
N LYS A 120 6.88 -3.95 5.29
CA LYS A 120 6.20 -2.68 4.99
C LYS A 120 7.19 -1.60 4.55
N VAL A 121 8.31 -1.48 5.25
CA VAL A 121 9.39 -0.56 4.87
C VAL A 121 9.87 -0.89 3.46
N THR A 122 10.26 -2.14 3.20
CA THR A 122 10.77 -2.63 1.91
C THR A 122 9.82 -2.33 0.75
N GLU A 123 8.59 -2.82 0.81
CA GLU A 123 7.57 -2.60 -0.24
C GLU A 123 7.18 -1.12 -0.39
N GLY A 124 7.34 -0.33 0.68
CA GLY A 124 7.07 1.09 0.67
C GLY A 124 7.87 1.84 -0.40
N ALA A 125 9.07 1.37 -0.73
CA ALA A 125 9.90 1.95 -1.78
C ALA A 125 9.25 1.80 -3.16
N GLY A 126 8.90 0.58 -3.58
CA GLY A 126 8.22 0.34 -4.86
C GLY A 126 6.87 1.04 -4.97
N ARG A 127 6.08 1.05 -3.89
CA ARG A 127 4.81 1.80 -3.83
C ARG A 127 5.00 3.29 -4.06
N GLN A 128 5.99 3.90 -3.39
CA GLN A 128 6.28 5.32 -3.54
C GLN A 128 6.78 5.65 -4.95
N THR A 129 7.63 4.80 -5.55
CA THR A 129 8.11 4.96 -6.93
C THR A 129 6.96 4.98 -7.93
N LEU A 130 6.03 4.03 -7.85
CA LEU A 130 4.88 3.96 -8.76
C LEU A 130 3.91 5.13 -8.58
N ILE A 131 3.64 5.52 -7.34
CA ILE A 131 2.81 6.70 -7.04
C ILE A 131 3.46 7.95 -7.62
N HIS A 132 4.76 8.14 -7.36
CA HIS A 132 5.49 9.31 -7.83
C HIS A 132 5.49 9.37 -9.35
N ALA A 133 5.85 8.27 -10.02
CA ALA A 133 5.83 8.16 -11.48
C ALA A 133 4.47 8.51 -12.08
N ALA A 134 3.39 7.91 -11.57
CA ALA A 134 2.04 8.20 -12.03
C ALA A 134 1.60 9.66 -11.76
N GLU A 135 2.16 10.32 -10.75
CA GLU A 135 1.86 11.72 -10.44
C GLU A 135 2.67 12.69 -11.28
N THR A 136 3.93 12.38 -11.59
CA THR A 136 4.83 13.24 -12.36
C THR A 136 4.69 13.09 -13.87
N ASP A 137 4.20 11.95 -14.35
CA ASP A 137 3.88 11.72 -15.77
C ASP A 137 2.46 12.18 -16.14
N ARG A 138 1.70 12.72 -15.17
CA ARG A 138 0.47 13.46 -15.49
C ARG A 138 0.84 14.82 -16.07
N PRO A 139 0.12 15.31 -17.09
CA PRO A 139 0.23 16.72 -17.44
C PRO A 139 -0.14 17.54 -16.20
N GLN A 140 0.68 18.53 -15.87
CA GLN A 140 0.33 19.55 -14.88
C GLN A 140 -1.03 20.10 -15.28
N LEU A 141 -2.08 19.68 -14.58
CA LEU A 141 -3.37 20.33 -14.70
C LEU A 141 -3.11 21.80 -14.37
N GLU A 142 -3.48 22.70 -15.29
CA GLU A 142 -3.55 24.12 -15.01
C GLU A 142 -4.15 24.29 -13.62
N GLN A 143 -3.43 25.05 -12.78
CA GLN A 143 -3.69 25.30 -11.37
C GLN A 143 -5.19 25.19 -11.05
N GLU A 144 -5.58 24.12 -10.34
CA GLU A 144 -6.95 24.04 -9.80
C GLU A 144 -7.17 25.30 -8.94
N PRO A 145 -8.21 26.12 -9.21
CA PRO A 145 -8.49 27.29 -8.38
C PRO A 145 -8.73 26.83 -6.95
N GLU A 146 -8.12 27.54 -5.99
CA GLU A 146 -8.19 27.25 -4.57
C GLU A 146 -9.66 27.12 -4.14
N ALA A 147 -10.09 25.89 -3.81
CA ALA A 147 -11.43 25.65 -3.33
C ALA A 147 -11.61 26.31 -1.96
N GLU A 148 -12.46 27.33 -1.91
CA GLU A 148 -12.95 27.94 -0.69
C GLU A 148 -13.51 26.89 0.27
N SER A 149 -13.25 27.11 1.56
CA SER A 149 -13.68 26.28 2.67
C SER A 149 -15.21 26.15 2.72
N GLY A 150 -15.74 25.08 2.13
CA GLY A 150 -17.12 24.64 2.25
C GLY A 150 -17.18 23.16 2.64
N SER A 151 -18.24 22.80 3.37
CA SER A 151 -18.62 21.49 3.93
C SER A 151 -18.22 20.24 3.12
N PRO A 152 -18.15 19.05 3.77
CA PRO A 152 -17.58 17.84 3.19
C PRO A 152 -18.28 17.49 1.87
N VAL A 153 -17.55 17.66 0.78
CA VAL A 153 -17.98 17.16 -0.52
C VAL A 153 -17.77 15.65 -0.45
N PRO A 154 -18.80 14.80 -0.63
CA PRO A 154 -18.58 13.37 -0.76
C PRO A 154 -17.52 13.16 -1.83
N ALA A 155 -16.54 12.29 -1.56
CA ALA A 155 -15.43 11.98 -2.47
C ALA A 155 -15.97 12.03 -3.90
N PRO A 156 -15.47 12.94 -4.77
CA PRO A 156 -16.17 13.24 -6.00
C PRO A 156 -16.37 11.92 -6.72
N GLU A 157 -17.63 11.56 -6.97
CA GLU A 157 -18.00 10.53 -7.92
C GLU A 157 -17.60 11.08 -9.29
N VAL A 158 -16.29 11.16 -9.55
CA VAL A 158 -15.77 11.23 -10.90
C VAL A 158 -16.02 9.84 -11.46
N GLU A 159 -17.23 9.62 -11.95
CA GLU A 159 -17.49 8.50 -12.83
C GLU A 159 -16.48 8.58 -13.96
N LEU A 160 -15.61 7.57 -14.04
CA LEU A 160 -14.77 7.35 -15.21
C LEU A 160 -15.71 7.36 -16.41
N ARG A 161 -15.62 8.40 -17.25
CA ARG A 161 -16.53 8.54 -18.39
C ARG A 161 -16.29 7.33 -19.30
N PRO A 162 -17.33 6.55 -19.66
CA PRO A 162 -17.18 5.47 -20.62
C PRO A 162 -16.52 6.01 -21.90
N GLY A 163 -15.38 5.46 -22.27
CA GLY A 163 -14.61 5.89 -23.46
C GLY A 163 -13.44 6.84 -23.20
N GLU A 164 -13.11 7.18 -21.95
CA GLU A 164 -11.89 7.93 -21.62
C GLU A 164 -10.65 7.03 -21.77
N ARG A 165 -10.25 6.77 -23.02
CA ARG A 165 -8.91 6.28 -23.35
C ARG A 165 -7.92 7.37 -22.95
N SER A 166 -6.76 6.99 -22.42
CA SER A 166 -5.69 7.96 -22.27
C SER A 166 -5.44 8.65 -23.60
N ARG A 167 -5.64 9.97 -23.63
CA ARG A 167 -5.17 10.82 -24.73
C ARG A 167 -3.64 10.93 -24.66
N GLY A 168 -2.94 9.81 -24.73
CA GLY A 168 -1.49 9.75 -24.63
C GLY A 168 -0.90 10.05 -23.24
N ARG A 169 -1.56 9.67 -22.14
CA ARG A 169 -1.08 9.96 -20.76
C ARG A 169 -1.50 8.94 -19.70
N VAL A 170 -0.79 8.90 -18.57
CA VAL A 170 -1.28 8.18 -17.38
C VAL A 170 -2.53 8.87 -16.82
N ILE A 171 -3.57 8.09 -16.51
CA ILE A 171 -4.80 8.58 -15.87
C ILE A 171 -4.56 8.76 -14.38
N GLY A 172 -3.86 7.82 -13.74
CA GLY A 172 -3.52 7.85 -12.32
C GLY A 172 -2.90 6.54 -11.85
N TRP A 173 -3.12 6.19 -10.60
CA TRP A 173 -2.70 4.91 -10.04
C TRP A 173 -3.84 4.30 -9.22
N ALA A 174 -3.87 2.98 -9.12
CA ALA A 174 -4.83 2.22 -8.32
C ALA A 174 -4.10 1.32 -7.32
N ARG A 175 -4.81 0.89 -6.28
CA ARG A 175 -4.36 -0.20 -5.40
C ARG A 175 -4.97 -1.51 -5.87
N VAL A 176 -4.17 -2.56 -5.81
CA VAL A 176 -4.55 -3.94 -6.13
C VAL A 176 -4.07 -4.86 -5.03
N THR A 177 -4.75 -5.97 -4.80
CA THR A 177 -4.38 -6.92 -3.74
C THR A 177 -3.75 -8.17 -4.33
N THR A 178 -2.64 -8.66 -3.76
CA THR A 178 -2.00 -9.91 -4.22
C THR A 178 -2.11 -11.04 -3.19
N GLY A 179 -2.98 -10.90 -2.20
CA GLY A 179 -3.28 -11.93 -1.21
C GLY A 179 -4.72 -12.41 -1.36
N PRO A 180 -5.05 -13.64 -0.94
CA PRO A 180 -6.39 -14.20 -1.07
C PRO A 180 -7.41 -13.50 -0.16
N GLU A 181 -6.98 -13.02 1.01
CA GLU A 181 -7.84 -12.41 2.03
C GLU A 181 -7.26 -11.06 2.50
N PRO A 182 -7.22 -10.05 1.64
CA PRO A 182 -6.77 -8.72 2.04
C PRO A 182 -7.71 -8.14 3.11
N CYS A 183 -7.16 -7.42 4.09
CA CYS A 183 -7.99 -6.85 5.15
C CYS A 183 -9.05 -5.87 4.59
N GLY A 184 -10.12 -5.65 5.35
CA GLY A 184 -11.20 -4.73 4.95
C GLY A 184 -10.72 -3.31 4.61
N PHE A 185 -9.64 -2.82 5.24
CA PHE A 185 -9.06 -1.53 4.88
C PHE A 185 -8.39 -1.55 3.50
N CYS A 186 -7.62 -2.59 3.16
CA CYS A 186 -7.00 -2.71 1.84
C CYS A 186 -8.08 -2.92 0.76
N GLN A 187 -9.15 -3.66 1.04
CA GLN A 187 -10.33 -3.76 0.13
C GLN A 187 -11.05 -2.42 -0.06
N MET A 188 -11.18 -1.62 1.01
CA MET A 188 -11.77 -0.29 0.92
C MET A 188 -10.90 0.62 0.04
N MET A 189 -9.59 0.48 0.13
CA MET A 189 -8.68 1.22 -0.72
C MET A 189 -8.80 0.79 -2.19
N VAL A 190 -8.90 -0.52 -2.46
CA VAL A 190 -9.13 -1.06 -3.81
C VAL A 190 -10.44 -0.51 -4.41
N SER A 191 -11.53 -0.44 -3.63
CA SER A 191 -12.84 0.04 -4.11
C SER A 191 -12.85 1.48 -4.63
N ARG A 192 -11.82 2.28 -4.31
CA ARG A 192 -11.66 3.66 -4.80
C ARG A 192 -11.15 3.74 -6.25
N GLY A 193 -10.45 2.73 -6.75
CA GLY A 193 -9.99 2.67 -8.14
C GLY A 193 -8.85 3.66 -8.49
N PRO A 194 -8.70 4.03 -9.78
CA PRO A 194 -7.52 4.71 -10.32
C PRO A 194 -7.41 6.23 -10.08
N LEU A 195 -8.40 6.82 -9.39
CA LEU A 195 -8.60 8.26 -9.35
C LEU A 195 -7.91 8.93 -8.15
N TYR A 196 -6.66 8.57 -7.89
CA TYR A 196 -5.86 9.33 -6.94
C TYR A 196 -5.23 10.52 -7.64
N GLY A 197 -6.01 11.59 -7.80
CA GLY A 197 -5.53 12.95 -8.15
C GLY A 197 -4.46 13.41 -7.15
N SER A 198 -3.37 13.99 -7.63
CA SER A 198 -2.22 14.44 -6.82
C SER A 198 -2.63 15.28 -5.60
N ALA A 199 -1.90 15.16 -4.50
CA ALA A 199 -1.93 16.14 -3.41
C ALA A 199 -0.56 16.82 -3.28
N PRO A 200 -0.34 17.99 -3.89
CA PRO A 200 0.85 18.77 -3.60
C PRO A 200 0.64 19.48 -2.25
N LYS A 201 1.59 19.26 -1.34
CA LYS A 201 1.77 19.92 -0.03
C LYS A 201 0.79 19.53 1.08
N ALA A 202 1.21 18.53 1.85
CA ALA A 202 0.99 18.51 3.29
C ALA A 202 2.28 18.01 3.96
N GLY A 203 3.07 18.93 4.52
CA GLY A 203 4.05 18.58 5.52
C GLY A 203 3.30 18.03 6.72
N PHE A 204 3.53 16.77 7.06
CA PHE A 204 3.02 16.20 8.31
C PHE A 204 4.08 15.31 8.92
N HIS A 205 4.76 15.86 9.92
CA HIS A 205 5.50 15.11 10.92
C HIS A 205 4.53 14.84 12.06
N GLY A 206 4.13 13.58 12.25
CA GLY A 206 3.22 13.25 13.35
C GLY A 206 3.14 11.76 13.57
N ARG A 207 3.67 11.35 14.71
CA ARG A 207 3.61 10.00 15.29
C ARG A 207 2.15 9.56 15.45
N ASP A 208 1.93 8.25 15.36
CA ASP A 208 0.83 7.52 16.00
C ASP A 208 -0.62 7.98 15.78
N ARG A 209 -1.01 8.30 14.53
CA ARG A 209 -2.45 8.32 14.16
C ARG A 209 -2.74 7.45 12.93
N THR A 210 -3.63 6.49 13.09
CA THR A 210 -4.01 5.50 12.06
C THR A 210 -4.85 6.16 10.95
N ALA A 211 -4.87 5.55 9.77
CA ALA A 211 -5.72 6.02 8.67
C ALA A 211 -7.23 5.96 9.01
N ILE A 212 -7.60 5.13 9.99
CA ILE A 212 -8.97 5.00 10.52
C ILE A 212 -9.36 6.27 11.28
N GLN A 213 -8.54 6.75 12.21
CA GLN A 213 -8.80 7.99 12.95
C GLN A 213 -8.85 9.25 12.07
N LEU A 214 -8.18 9.21 10.90
CA LEU A 214 -8.21 10.32 9.93
C LEU A 214 -9.47 10.28 9.04
N PHE A 215 -10.17 9.14 8.99
CA PHE A 215 -11.48 9.01 8.38
C PHE A 215 -12.57 9.65 9.23
N ASP A 216 -12.43 9.56 10.56
CA ASP A 216 -13.37 10.14 11.52
C ASP A 216 -13.41 11.67 11.47
N ASP A 217 -12.28 12.33 11.19
CA ASP A 217 -12.15 13.80 11.24
C ASP A 217 -12.69 14.53 9.99
N GLY A 218 -13.13 13.82 8.93
CA GLY A 218 -13.72 14.43 7.73
C GLY A 218 -12.79 15.35 6.91
N ASP A 219 -11.48 15.33 7.17
CA ASP A 219 -10.49 16.18 6.51
C ASP A 219 -9.97 15.51 5.22
N ASP A 220 -10.44 15.96 4.06
CA ASP A 220 -10.07 15.42 2.74
C ASP A 220 -8.58 15.50 2.42
N LYS A 221 -7.87 16.52 2.94
CA LYS A 221 -6.42 16.66 2.74
C LYS A 221 -5.68 15.59 3.55
N ARG A 222 -6.11 15.36 4.80
CA ARG A 222 -5.59 14.27 5.65
C ARG A 222 -6.01 12.89 5.17
N MET A 223 -7.17 12.73 4.57
CA MET A 223 -7.61 11.48 3.93
C MET A 223 -6.69 11.13 2.76
N ARG A 224 -6.40 12.08 1.85
CA ARG A 224 -5.44 11.88 0.75
C ARG A 224 -4.04 11.52 1.25
N LEU A 225 -3.60 12.10 2.38
CA LEU A 225 -2.35 11.72 3.02
C LEU A 225 -2.42 10.31 3.66
N ALA A 226 -3.55 9.96 4.28
CA ALA A 226 -3.83 8.63 4.83
C ALA A 226 -3.87 7.55 3.75
N MET A 227 -4.24 7.90 2.52
CA MET A 227 -4.25 7.01 1.35
C MET A 227 -2.84 6.64 0.87
N ARG A 228 -1.80 7.34 1.34
CA ARG A 228 -0.39 6.94 1.18
C ARG A 228 0.12 6.12 2.35
N LYS A 229 -0.69 5.92 3.40
CA LYS A 229 -0.33 5.06 4.54
C LYS A 229 -0.53 3.59 4.17
N TRP A 230 0.37 2.78 4.68
CA TRP A 230 0.37 1.32 4.56
C TRP A 230 0.50 0.77 5.97
N HIS A 231 -0.32 -0.21 6.31
CA HIS A 231 -0.17 -0.93 7.57
C HIS A 231 0.78 -2.11 7.40
N THR A 232 1.33 -2.59 8.50
CA THR A 232 2.12 -3.81 8.53
C THR A 232 1.28 -4.99 8.07
N GLY A 233 1.88 -5.90 7.30
CA GLY A 233 1.20 -7.07 6.76
C GLY A 233 0.17 -6.83 5.64
N CYS A 234 -0.05 -5.59 5.15
CA CYS A 234 -0.84 -5.46 3.92
C CYS A 234 -0.03 -5.89 2.70
N ARG A 235 -0.64 -6.72 1.85
CA ARG A 235 -0.09 -7.17 0.56
C ARG A 235 -0.66 -6.41 -0.64
N CYS A 236 -1.18 -5.19 -0.45
CA CYS A 236 -1.64 -4.40 -1.59
C CYS A 236 -0.46 -3.73 -2.31
N LYS A 237 -0.51 -3.72 -3.63
CA LYS A 237 0.45 -3.08 -4.53
C LYS A 237 -0.19 -1.87 -5.21
N VAL A 238 0.65 -1.05 -5.82
CA VAL A 238 0.23 0.07 -6.67
C VAL A 238 0.35 -0.36 -8.12
N VAL A 239 -0.59 0.05 -8.97
CA VAL A 239 -0.50 -0.11 -10.43
C VAL A 239 -0.78 1.22 -11.11
N PRO A 240 -0.04 1.58 -12.17
CA PRO A 240 -0.39 2.74 -12.98
C PRO A 240 -1.62 2.41 -13.82
N VAL A 241 -2.46 3.40 -14.08
CA VAL A 241 -3.65 3.24 -14.93
C VAL A 241 -3.57 4.19 -16.09
N PHE A 242 -3.45 3.62 -17.29
CA PHE A 242 -3.42 4.33 -18.56
C PHE A 242 -4.74 4.16 -19.34
N ASP A 243 -5.56 3.17 -19.03
CA ASP A 243 -6.88 2.98 -19.64
C ASP A 243 -7.91 2.70 -18.54
N ALA A 244 -8.93 3.55 -18.45
CA ALA A 244 -10.04 3.43 -17.49
C ALA A 244 -10.99 2.27 -17.79
N GLN A 245 -10.73 1.49 -18.84
CA GLN A 245 -11.43 0.24 -19.16
C GLN A 245 -10.55 -0.99 -19.00
N THR A 246 -9.22 -0.84 -18.94
CA THR A 246 -8.31 -1.99 -18.89
C THR A 246 -7.06 -1.64 -18.07
N TRP A 247 -6.97 -2.22 -16.87
CA TRP A 247 -5.78 -2.15 -16.02
C TRP A 247 -5.74 -3.38 -15.08
N PRO A 248 -4.55 -3.77 -14.59
CA PRO A 248 -4.43 -4.84 -13.61
C PRO A 248 -5.29 -4.58 -12.36
N GLY A 249 -6.06 -5.57 -11.92
CA GLY A 249 -6.95 -5.47 -10.75
C GLY A 249 -8.25 -4.68 -10.96
N ARG A 250 -8.63 -4.37 -12.21
CA ARG A 250 -9.92 -3.73 -12.53
C ARG A 250 -11.13 -4.51 -12.00
N ASP A 251 -11.12 -5.84 -12.15
CA ASP A 251 -12.25 -6.67 -11.73
C ASP A 251 -12.38 -6.72 -10.21
N GLU A 252 -11.25 -6.77 -9.50
CA GLU A 252 -11.20 -6.62 -8.03
C GLU A 252 -11.77 -5.27 -7.60
N TYR A 253 -11.38 -4.19 -8.28
CA TYR A 253 -11.96 -2.86 -8.06
C TYR A 253 -13.48 -2.84 -8.24
N LEU A 254 -14.00 -3.40 -9.34
CA LEU A 254 -15.44 -3.41 -9.59
C LEU A 254 -16.21 -4.23 -8.54
N ALA A 255 -15.67 -5.38 -8.14
CA ALA A 255 -16.24 -6.20 -7.07
C ALA A 255 -16.23 -5.44 -5.73
N ALA A 256 -15.09 -4.84 -5.36
CA ALA A 256 -14.96 -4.07 -4.12
C ALA A 256 -15.85 -2.82 -4.12
N LYS A 257 -15.98 -2.13 -5.27
CA LYS A 257 -16.86 -0.96 -5.45
C LYS A 257 -18.33 -1.34 -5.29
N LYS A 258 -18.75 -2.46 -5.89
CA LYS A 258 -20.10 -3.00 -5.72
C LYS A 258 -20.37 -3.32 -4.26
N LEU A 259 -19.45 -4.02 -3.59
CA LEU A 259 -19.57 -4.37 -2.18
C LEU A 259 -19.65 -3.13 -1.29
N TRP A 260 -18.82 -2.11 -1.56
CA TRP A 260 -18.88 -0.81 -0.88
C TRP A 260 -20.27 -0.19 -1.02
N ARG A 261 -20.71 0.07 -2.26
CA ARG A 261 -22.02 0.68 -2.54
C ARG A 261 -23.18 -0.05 -1.86
N THR A 262 -23.16 -1.38 -1.83
CA THR A 262 -24.21 -2.18 -1.21
C THR A 262 -24.14 -2.14 0.32
N SER A 263 -22.96 -2.36 0.92
CA SER A 263 -22.81 -2.49 2.38
C SER A 263 -22.92 -1.16 3.12
N THR A 264 -22.54 -0.05 2.47
CA THR A 264 -22.55 1.29 3.06
C THR A 264 -23.81 2.09 2.72
N LYS A 265 -24.80 1.51 2.03
CA LYS A 265 -26.05 2.20 1.69
C LYS A 265 -26.72 2.76 2.95
N GLY A 266 -27.00 4.06 2.94
CA GLY A 266 -27.61 4.78 4.06
C GLY A 266 -26.70 4.99 5.27
N LYS A 267 -25.39 4.71 5.16
CA LYS A 267 -24.40 4.90 6.21
C LYS A 267 -23.34 5.91 5.77
N SER A 268 -22.73 6.60 6.73
CA SER A 268 -21.63 7.54 6.52
C SER A 268 -20.58 7.37 7.61
N GLY A 269 -19.43 8.05 7.46
CA GLY A 269 -18.39 8.05 8.48
C GLY A 269 -17.95 6.65 8.93
N GLN A 270 -17.71 6.49 10.22
CA GLN A 270 -17.24 5.24 10.79
C GLN A 270 -18.21 4.07 10.60
N ASP A 271 -19.52 4.34 10.51
CA ASP A 271 -20.54 3.30 10.30
C ASP A 271 -20.46 2.68 8.90
N ALA A 272 -20.13 3.49 7.88
CA ALA A 272 -19.87 2.98 6.54
C ALA A 272 -18.62 2.09 6.51
N VAL A 273 -17.52 2.54 7.14
CA VAL A 273 -16.26 1.77 7.21
C VAL A 273 -16.46 0.46 7.96
N ASN A 274 -17.14 0.49 9.10
CA ASN A 274 -17.44 -0.71 9.89
C ASN A 274 -18.34 -1.68 9.12
N ALA A 275 -19.38 -1.18 8.45
CA ALA A 275 -20.26 -2.02 7.65
C ALA A 275 -19.52 -2.68 6.48
N PHE A 276 -18.66 -1.93 5.79
CA PHE A 276 -17.84 -2.48 4.71
C PHE A 276 -16.85 -3.53 5.23
N ARG A 277 -16.14 -3.24 6.33
CA ARG A 277 -15.21 -4.20 6.96
C ARG A 277 -15.90 -5.52 7.28
N ARG A 278 -17.08 -5.46 7.94
CA ARG A 278 -17.88 -6.65 8.25
C ARG A 278 -18.30 -7.39 6.99
N ALA A 279 -18.73 -6.68 5.95
CA ALA A 279 -19.15 -7.30 4.70
C ALA A 279 -18.00 -8.03 3.97
N VAL A 280 -16.78 -7.49 4.05
CA VAL A 280 -15.56 -8.14 3.55
C VAL A 280 -15.25 -9.41 4.35
N GLU A 281 -15.20 -9.31 5.68
CA GLU A 281 -14.94 -10.45 6.58
C GLU A 281 -15.98 -11.56 6.41
N ASP A 282 -17.26 -11.21 6.29
CA ASP A 282 -18.34 -12.16 6.01
C ASP A 282 -18.18 -12.82 4.65
N GLY A 283 -17.61 -12.11 3.67
CA GLY A 283 -17.22 -12.68 2.38
C GLY A 283 -16.21 -13.80 2.53
N TYR A 284 -15.15 -13.59 3.31
CA TYR A 284 -14.12 -14.60 3.57
C TYR A 284 -14.68 -15.81 4.32
N ARG A 285 -15.50 -15.59 5.35
CA ARG A 285 -16.17 -16.69 6.08
C ARG A 285 -17.06 -17.54 5.18
N ARG A 286 -17.75 -16.92 4.20
CA ARG A 286 -18.54 -17.66 3.21
C ARG A 286 -17.64 -18.49 2.30
N LEU A 287 -16.57 -17.91 1.76
CA LEU A 287 -15.61 -18.63 0.92
C LEU A 287 -14.94 -19.81 1.66
N GLU A 288 -14.65 -19.64 2.94
CA GLU A 288 -14.10 -20.70 3.78
C GLU A 288 -15.10 -21.84 4.03
N ARG A 289 -16.34 -21.51 4.39
CA ARG A 289 -17.39 -22.51 4.59
C ARG A 289 -17.72 -23.27 3.31
N ASP A 290 -17.70 -22.57 2.17
CA ASP A 290 -18.07 -23.12 0.87
C ASP A 290 -16.86 -23.76 0.15
N ARG A 291 -15.69 -23.85 0.83
CA ARG A 291 -14.46 -24.46 0.31
C ARG A 291 -14.63 -25.99 0.21
N PRO A 292 -14.37 -26.62 -0.96
CA PRO A 292 -14.48 -28.07 -1.11
C PRO A 292 -13.55 -28.82 -0.14
N ALA A 293 -14.06 -29.88 0.51
CA ALA A 293 -13.32 -30.68 1.50
C ALA A 293 -12.03 -31.33 0.97
N GLU A 294 -11.93 -31.53 -0.35
CA GLU A 294 -10.76 -32.09 -1.02
C GLU A 294 -9.55 -31.13 -1.02
N LEU A 295 -9.77 -29.82 -0.89
CA LEU A 295 -8.70 -28.81 -0.83
C LEU A 295 -8.17 -28.57 0.59
N THR A 296 -8.91 -29.00 1.63
CA THR A 296 -8.50 -28.89 3.03
C THR A 296 -7.51 -29.95 3.49
N ALA A 297 -7.33 -31.04 2.74
CA ALA A 297 -6.42 -32.14 3.08
C ALA A 297 -4.98 -31.97 2.54
N ALA A 298 -4.70 -30.89 1.81
CA ALA A 298 -3.42 -30.65 1.13
C ALA A 298 -2.68 -29.39 1.61
N ALA A 299 -3.07 -28.81 2.76
CA ALA A 299 -2.43 -27.63 3.36
C ALA A 299 -1.63 -27.99 4.62
#